data_AF-A0A8H4FFX6-F1
#
_entry.id   AF-A0A8H4FFX6-F1
#
_cell.length_a   1.000
_cell.length_b   1.000
_cell.length_c   1.000
_cell.angle_alpha   90.00
_cell.angle_beta   90.00
_cell.angle_gamma   90.00
#
_symmetry.space_group_name_H-M   'P 1'
#
loop_
_entity.id
_entity.type
_entity.pdbx_description
1 polymer ?
#
loop_
_entity_poly.entity_id
_entity_poly.type
_entity_poly.pdbx_seq_one_letter_code
_entity_poly.pdbx_strand_id
1 'polypeptide(L)'
;MAEVVFARQFLATLESRPAKLSADHVEDPKNFPPRPPYILPKMPKAMSKPTSLAPGQERSVTVALKSLRNPPLDIKLSSQSLNTSILDIKTQVESQSRIPVDKMKLLHNKKPVPDSKVLKDLLAEDQSTVEFSVMVIGGAAAVKPAEPAAPVANDPAQGDIGEAALETVEFWDDLKGFLLQRLKDEKKAEELSALWRSNYQATKS
;
A
#
# COMPACT_ATOMS: atom_id res chain seq x y z
N MET A 1 -12.62 -41.71 59.95
CA MET A 1 -11.43 -42.58 60.16
C MET A 1 -10.65 -42.85 58.88
N ALA A 2 -11.27 -43.10 57.71
CA ALA A 2 -10.56 -43.42 56.47
C ALA A 2 -9.61 -42.32 55.95
N GLU A 3 -10.03 -41.05 55.97
CA GLU A 3 -9.22 -39.91 55.50
C GLU A 3 -7.95 -39.70 56.34
N VAL A 4 -8.04 -39.95 57.64
CA VAL A 4 -6.91 -39.84 58.57
C VAL A 4 -5.90 -40.98 58.31
N VAL A 5 -6.38 -42.18 57.97
CA VAL A 5 -5.51 -43.30 57.59
C VAL A 5 -4.82 -43.01 56.25
N PHE A 6 -5.55 -42.48 55.27
CA PHE A 6 -4.99 -42.04 53.99
C PHE A 6 -3.92 -40.95 54.18
N ALA A 7 -4.21 -39.91 54.97
CA ALA A 7 -3.25 -38.84 55.25
C ALA A 7 -1.98 -39.35 55.93
N ARG A 8 -2.10 -40.27 56.89
CA ARG A 8 -0.95 -40.89 57.55
C ARG A 8 -0.12 -41.74 56.59
N GLN A 9 -0.76 -42.53 55.73
CA GLN A 9 -0.06 -43.30 54.69
C GLN A 9 0.63 -42.39 53.68
N PHE A 10 -0.04 -41.33 53.23
CA PHE A 10 0.53 -40.36 52.30
C PHE A 10 1.74 -39.64 52.90
N LEU A 11 1.65 -39.16 54.15
CA LEU A 11 2.78 -38.55 54.84
C LEU A 11 3.95 -39.52 55.00
N ALA A 12 3.69 -40.79 55.34
CA ALA A 12 4.74 -41.81 55.40
C ALA A 12 5.44 -42.03 54.04
N THR A 13 4.70 -41.95 52.92
CA THR A 13 5.30 -42.02 51.57
C THR A 13 6.06 -40.77 51.15
N LEU A 14 5.77 -39.62 51.75
CA LEU A 14 6.51 -38.38 51.53
C LEU A 14 7.79 -38.36 52.36
N GLU A 15 7.72 -38.82 53.60
CA GLU A 15 8.84 -38.88 54.53
C GLU A 15 9.92 -39.87 54.06
N SER A 16 9.53 -40.96 53.39
CA SER A 16 10.48 -41.91 52.81
C SER A 16 11.26 -41.37 51.60
N ARG A 17 10.88 -40.21 51.05
CA ARG A 17 11.57 -39.61 49.91
C ARG A 17 12.65 -38.66 50.41
N PRO A 18 13.89 -38.76 49.90
CA PRO A 18 14.96 -37.86 50.32
C PRO A 18 14.62 -36.41 49.96
N ALA A 19 14.70 -35.51 50.95
CA ALA A 19 14.44 -34.07 50.75
C ALA A 19 15.46 -33.39 49.83
N LYS A 20 16.64 -34.00 49.66
CA LYS A 20 17.70 -33.57 48.75
C LYS A 20 18.21 -34.78 47.98
N LEU A 21 18.24 -34.68 46.67
CA LEU A 21 18.92 -35.67 45.81
C LEU A 21 20.42 -35.38 45.83
N SER A 22 21.25 -36.42 45.89
CA SER A 22 22.71 -36.28 45.78
C SER A 22 23.10 -35.83 44.36
N ALA A 23 24.30 -35.27 44.21
CA ALA A 23 24.80 -34.83 42.90
C ALA A 23 24.91 -35.97 41.87
N ASP A 24 25.09 -37.20 42.34
CA ASP A 24 25.21 -38.42 41.53
C ASP A 24 23.90 -39.20 41.36
N HIS A 25 22.76 -38.61 41.76
CA HIS A 25 21.46 -39.27 41.64
C HIS A 25 21.01 -39.35 40.18
N VAL A 26 20.95 -40.56 39.64
CA VAL A 26 20.50 -40.83 38.26
C VAL A 26 19.22 -41.68 38.30
N GLU A 27 18.11 -41.14 37.81
CA GLU A 27 16.84 -41.86 37.63
C GLU A 27 16.67 -42.29 36.16
N ASP A 28 16.22 -43.53 35.96
CA ASP A 28 15.96 -44.07 34.61
C ASP A 28 14.73 -43.37 33.99
N PRO A 29 14.85 -42.76 32.79
CA PRO A 29 13.76 -42.05 32.11
C PRO A 29 12.49 -42.87 31.92
N LYS A 30 12.57 -44.21 31.94
CA LYS A 30 11.40 -45.10 31.79
C LYS A 30 10.58 -45.28 33.06
N ASN A 31 11.14 -44.95 34.23
CA ASN A 31 10.48 -45.16 35.53
C ASN A 31 9.78 -43.90 36.06
N PHE A 32 9.83 -42.79 35.31
CA PHE A 32 9.16 -41.55 35.71
C PHE A 32 7.63 -41.70 35.60
N PRO A 33 6.88 -41.35 36.65
CA PRO A 33 5.43 -41.28 36.53
C PRO A 33 5.07 -40.19 35.50
N PRO A 34 4.03 -40.40 34.68
CA PRO A 34 3.61 -39.43 33.67
C PRO A 34 3.15 -38.15 34.38
N ARG A 35 4.03 -37.16 34.44
CA ARG A 35 3.65 -35.81 34.89
C ARG A 35 2.94 -35.12 33.71
N PRO A 36 1.83 -34.40 33.95
CA PRO A 36 1.34 -33.48 32.93
C PRO A 36 2.50 -32.54 32.59
N PRO A 37 2.82 -32.33 31.29
CA PRO A 37 3.92 -31.46 30.92
C PRO A 37 3.71 -30.11 31.59
N TYR A 38 4.75 -29.58 32.23
CA TYR A 38 4.76 -28.20 32.72
C TYR A 38 4.79 -27.29 31.48
N ILE A 39 3.61 -27.07 30.90
CA ILE A 39 3.44 -26.21 29.74
C ILE A 39 3.51 -24.78 30.26
N LEU A 40 4.54 -24.06 29.83
CA LEU A 40 4.56 -22.62 29.97
C LEU A 40 3.23 -22.05 29.46
N PRO A 41 2.67 -21.01 30.10
CA PRO A 41 1.53 -20.31 29.57
C PRO A 41 1.76 -19.97 28.10
N LYS A 42 0.82 -20.36 27.24
CA LYS A 42 0.92 -20.07 25.80
C LYS A 42 1.05 -18.57 25.62
N MET A 43 2.01 -18.14 24.81
CA MET A 43 2.19 -16.73 24.49
C MET A 43 0.87 -16.16 23.92
N PRO A 44 0.44 -14.95 24.31
CA PRO A 44 -0.80 -14.36 23.82
C PRO A 44 -0.86 -14.19 22.30
N LYS A 45 0.32 -14.02 21.67
CA LYS A 45 0.49 -13.94 20.22
C LYS A 45 1.43 -15.05 19.78
N ALA A 46 1.03 -15.79 18.75
CA ALA A 46 1.89 -16.77 18.12
C ALA A 46 3.09 -16.07 17.46
N MET A 47 4.27 -16.70 17.51
CA MET A 47 5.44 -16.18 16.79
C MET A 47 5.15 -16.16 15.28
N SER A 48 5.53 -15.07 14.61
CA SER A 48 5.40 -14.95 13.16
C SER A 48 6.27 -16.01 12.48
N LYS A 49 5.68 -16.72 11.51
CA LYS A 49 6.40 -17.71 10.71
C LYS A 49 6.93 -17.04 9.45
N PRO A 50 8.16 -17.36 9.00
CA PRO A 50 8.67 -16.83 7.75
C PRO A 50 7.73 -17.22 6.60
N THR A 51 7.18 -16.22 5.92
CA THR A 51 6.33 -16.42 4.75
C THR A 51 7.19 -16.24 3.50
N SER A 52 7.39 -17.33 2.76
CA SER A 52 8.02 -17.27 1.43
C SER A 52 6.96 -16.91 0.41
N LEU A 53 6.99 -15.68 -0.11
CA LEU A 53 6.12 -15.24 -1.20
C LEU A 53 6.84 -15.48 -2.53
N ALA A 54 6.10 -15.94 -3.54
CA ALA A 54 6.64 -16.08 -4.88
C ALA A 54 6.99 -14.69 -5.48
N PRO A 55 8.02 -14.57 -6.33
CA PRO A 55 8.31 -13.32 -7.04
C PRO A 55 7.09 -12.86 -7.83
N GLY A 56 6.59 -11.65 -7.55
CA GLY A 56 5.36 -11.09 -8.13
C GLY A 56 4.11 -11.20 -7.24
N GLN A 57 4.19 -11.93 -6.13
CA GLN A 57 3.13 -12.00 -5.12
C GLN A 57 3.44 -11.06 -3.93
N GLU A 58 3.84 -9.82 -4.24
CA GLU A 58 4.00 -8.81 -3.20
C GLU A 58 2.64 -8.39 -2.63
N ARG A 59 2.57 -8.17 -1.32
CA ARG A 59 1.30 -7.74 -0.69
C ARG A 59 0.99 -6.32 -1.14
N SER A 60 -0.17 -6.13 -1.75
CA SER A 60 -0.72 -4.81 -2.03
C SER A 60 -1.53 -4.31 -0.84
N VAL A 61 -1.45 -3.01 -0.58
CA VAL A 61 -2.13 -2.33 0.52
C VAL A 61 -3.12 -1.33 -0.07
N THR A 62 -4.34 -1.31 0.49
CA THR A 62 -5.32 -0.28 0.18
C THR A 62 -5.09 0.92 1.08
N VAL A 63 -4.78 2.06 0.49
CA VAL A 63 -4.56 3.32 1.21
C VAL A 63 -5.79 4.20 1.08
N ALA A 64 -6.47 4.48 2.18
CA ALA A 64 -7.62 5.37 2.23
C ALA A 64 -7.19 6.72 2.83
N LEU A 65 -7.23 7.78 2.04
CA LEU A 65 -6.94 9.13 2.48
C LEU A 65 -8.25 9.89 2.69
N LYS A 66 -8.49 10.31 3.94
CA LYS A 66 -9.66 11.12 4.34
C LYS A 66 -9.20 12.55 4.61
N SER A 67 -9.74 13.52 3.88
CA SER A 67 -9.51 14.95 4.14
C SER A 67 -10.76 15.59 4.72
N LEU A 68 -10.65 16.15 5.93
CA LEU A 68 -11.71 16.91 6.63
C LEU A 68 -11.91 18.33 6.05
N ARG A 69 -11.64 18.51 4.76
CA ARG A 69 -11.82 19.79 4.08
C ARG A 69 -13.31 20.05 3.84
N ASN A 70 -13.65 21.31 3.59
CA ASN A 70 -14.93 21.68 3.00
C ASN A 70 -14.64 22.18 1.58
N PRO A 71 -14.92 21.42 0.51
CA PRO A 71 -15.62 20.12 0.45
C PRO A 71 -14.74 18.91 0.84
N PRO A 72 -15.31 17.84 1.42
CA PRO A 72 -14.57 16.67 1.87
C PRO A 72 -14.00 15.87 0.69
N LEU A 73 -12.75 15.43 0.81
CA LEU A 73 -12.06 14.64 -0.22
C LEU A 73 -11.67 13.27 0.37
N ASP A 74 -12.27 12.22 -0.16
CA ASP A 74 -11.93 10.83 0.16
C ASP A 74 -11.27 10.17 -1.06
N ILE A 75 -9.98 9.88 -0.97
CA ILE A 75 -9.20 9.24 -2.03
C ILE A 75 -8.84 7.82 -1.61
N LYS A 76 -9.22 6.83 -2.40
CA LYS A 76 -8.88 5.41 -2.16
C LYS A 76 -7.89 4.95 -3.21
N LEU A 77 -6.69 4.58 -2.78
CA LEU A 77 -5.65 3.99 -3.61
C LEU A 77 -5.60 2.48 -3.32
N SER A 78 -6.23 1.67 -4.17
CA SER A 78 -6.52 0.26 -3.92
C SER A 78 -5.34 -0.70 -4.11
N SER A 79 -4.19 -0.25 -4.62
CA SER A 79 -3.07 -1.16 -4.97
C SER A 79 -1.71 -0.51 -4.80
N GLN A 80 -1.37 -0.10 -3.58
CA GLN A 80 -0.02 0.40 -3.28
C GLN A 80 0.91 -0.72 -2.84
N SER A 81 2.15 -0.68 -3.32
CA SER A 81 3.20 -1.59 -2.86
C SER A 81 3.62 -1.24 -1.43
N LEU A 82 4.10 -2.23 -0.67
CA LEU A 82 4.63 -2.00 0.69
C LEU A 82 5.86 -1.07 0.70
N ASN A 83 6.59 -1.01 -0.41
CA ASN A 83 7.79 -0.19 -0.57
C ASN A 83 7.48 1.23 -1.04
N THR A 84 6.22 1.55 -1.37
CA THR A 84 5.85 2.89 -1.80
C THR A 84 6.08 3.88 -0.65
N SER A 85 6.77 4.97 -0.97
CA SER A 85 7.07 6.04 -0.02
C SER A 85 5.85 6.93 0.19
N ILE A 86 5.79 7.60 1.35
CA ILE A 86 4.76 8.62 1.60
C ILE A 86 4.87 9.77 0.61
N LEU A 87 6.07 10.10 0.13
CA LEU A 87 6.25 11.11 -0.92
C LEU A 87 5.46 10.73 -2.18
N ASP A 88 5.52 9.47 -2.60
CA ASP A 88 4.82 8.99 -3.80
C ASP A 88 3.30 8.99 -3.60
N ILE A 89 2.84 8.70 -2.38
CA ILE A 89 1.42 8.85 -2.02
C ILE A 89 1.02 10.33 -2.09
N LYS A 90 1.88 11.26 -1.65
CA LYS A 90 1.59 12.69 -1.74
C LYS A 90 1.51 13.18 -3.18
N THR A 91 2.40 12.72 -4.07
CA THR A 91 2.36 13.11 -5.49
C THR A 91 1.14 12.55 -6.21
N GLN A 92 0.72 11.32 -5.91
CA GLN A 92 -0.54 10.75 -6.42
C GLN A 92 -1.77 11.48 -5.89
N VAL A 93 -1.72 11.94 -4.64
CA VAL A 93 -2.80 12.75 -4.08
C VAL A 93 -2.78 14.16 -4.67
N GLU A 94 -1.63 14.73 -4.99
CA GLU A 94 -1.51 16.01 -5.69
C GLU A 94 -2.12 15.95 -7.09
N SER A 95 -1.88 14.88 -7.86
CA SER A 95 -2.49 14.76 -9.20
C SER A 95 -4.02 14.70 -9.13
N GLN A 96 -4.57 14.04 -8.12
CA GLN A 96 -6.01 13.84 -7.98
C GLN A 96 -6.73 15.00 -7.26
N SER A 97 -6.08 15.64 -6.29
CA SER A 97 -6.66 16.71 -5.46
C SER A 97 -6.16 18.12 -5.80
N ARG A 98 -5.12 18.24 -6.64
CA ARG A 98 -4.44 19.49 -7.02
C ARG A 98 -3.86 20.28 -5.84
N ILE A 99 -3.61 19.61 -4.71
CA ILE A 99 -3.03 20.21 -3.50
C ILE A 99 -1.50 20.03 -3.54
N PRO A 100 -0.71 21.12 -3.43
CA PRO A 100 0.74 21.03 -3.43
C PRO A 100 1.31 20.17 -2.29
N VAL A 101 2.29 19.33 -2.62
CA VAL A 101 2.99 18.42 -1.68
C VAL A 101 3.57 19.15 -0.47
N ASP A 102 4.15 20.34 -0.66
CA ASP A 102 4.76 21.16 0.40
C ASP A 102 3.76 21.61 1.47
N LYS A 103 2.49 21.78 1.08
CA LYS A 103 1.42 22.22 1.99
C LYS A 103 0.69 21.04 2.62
N MET A 104 1.01 19.82 2.22
CA MET A 104 0.30 18.62 2.63
C MET A 104 1.05 17.84 3.71
N LYS A 105 0.41 17.70 4.87
CA LYS A 105 0.82 16.81 5.96
C LYS A 105 -0.09 15.59 5.99
N LEU A 106 0.49 14.41 5.87
CA LEU A 106 -0.20 13.15 6.05
C LEU A 106 -0.11 12.72 7.52
N LEU A 107 -1.25 12.40 8.10
CA LEU A 107 -1.36 11.95 9.49
C LEU A 107 -1.79 10.49 9.51
N HIS A 108 -1.06 9.66 10.23
CA HIS A 108 -1.44 8.29 10.53
C HIS A 108 -1.76 8.20 12.03
N ASN A 109 -2.94 7.72 12.40
CA ASN A 109 -3.40 7.71 13.80
C ASN A 109 -3.24 9.07 14.51
N LYS A 110 -3.58 10.17 13.81
CA LYS A 110 -3.46 11.56 14.28
C LYS A 110 -2.01 12.07 14.48
N LYS A 111 -0.99 11.30 14.10
CA LYS A 111 0.42 11.72 14.16
C LYS A 111 0.93 12.08 12.76
N PRO A 112 1.62 13.22 12.57
CA PRO A 112 2.20 13.57 11.29
C PRO A 112 3.30 12.58 10.90
N VAL A 113 3.29 12.13 9.66
CA VAL A 113 4.25 11.16 9.15
C VAL A 113 5.24 11.86 8.21
N PRO A 114 6.56 11.66 8.40
CA PRO A 114 7.59 12.22 7.52
C PRO A 114 7.68 11.45 6.21
N ASP A 115 8.14 12.13 5.16
CA ASP A 115 8.10 11.66 3.78
C ASP A 115 9.09 10.52 3.50
N SER A 116 10.06 10.31 4.39
CA SER A 116 11.06 9.24 4.29
C SER A 116 10.57 7.87 4.75
N LYS A 117 9.37 7.78 5.33
CA LYS A 117 8.82 6.48 5.77
C LYS A 117 8.11 5.76 4.63
N VAL A 118 8.21 4.44 4.67
CA VAL A 118 7.49 3.54 3.76
C VAL A 118 6.22 3.02 4.42
N LEU A 119 5.25 2.60 3.60
CA LEU A 119 4.01 1.97 4.09
C LEU A 119 4.29 0.76 5.01
N LYS A 120 5.35 -0.01 4.73
CA LYS A 120 5.78 -1.15 5.55
C LYS A 120 6.02 -0.80 7.03
N ASP A 121 6.49 0.42 7.33
CA ASP A 121 6.81 0.82 8.70
C ASP A 121 5.59 1.33 9.49
N LEU A 122 4.53 1.69 8.78
CA LEU A 122 3.29 2.23 9.35
C LEU A 122 2.22 1.15 9.51
N LEU A 123 2.30 0.13 8.68
CA LEU A 123 1.41 -1.01 8.68
C LEU A 123 1.83 -1.99 9.78
N ALA A 124 0.92 -2.29 10.70
CA ALA A 124 1.08 -3.48 11.54
C ALA A 124 0.95 -4.71 10.62
N GLU A 125 1.75 -5.76 10.87
CA GLU A 125 1.96 -6.94 10.02
C GLU A 125 0.67 -7.66 9.51
N ASP A 126 -0.47 -7.38 10.13
CA ASP A 126 -1.78 -7.99 9.91
C ASP A 126 -2.83 -7.09 9.22
N GLN A 127 -2.53 -5.81 8.94
CA GLN A 127 -3.48 -4.90 8.31
C GLN A 127 -3.19 -4.75 6.83
N SER A 128 -4.21 -4.79 5.97
CA SER A 128 -4.11 -4.56 4.52
C SER A 128 -4.67 -3.20 4.10
N THR A 129 -5.21 -2.44 5.06
CA THR A 129 -5.83 -1.13 4.84
C THR A 129 -5.17 -0.10 5.75
N VAL A 130 -4.68 1.01 5.18
CA VAL A 130 -4.13 2.13 5.94
C VAL A 130 -4.99 3.36 5.75
N GLU A 131 -5.45 3.94 6.86
CA GLU A 131 -6.15 5.21 6.82
C GLU A 131 -5.19 6.37 7.13
N PHE A 132 -5.08 7.32 6.20
CA PHE A 132 -4.37 8.58 6.43
C PHE A 132 -5.36 9.74 6.48
N SER A 133 -5.13 10.66 7.42
CA SER A 133 -5.81 11.95 7.44
C SER A 133 -4.93 12.99 6.74
N VAL A 134 -5.49 13.71 5.77
CA VAL A 134 -4.76 14.76 5.05
C VAL A 134 -5.00 16.11 5.73
N MET A 135 -3.94 16.73 6.25
CA MET A 135 -3.94 18.09 6.79
C MET A 135 -3.21 19.03 5.82
N VAL A 136 -3.90 20.06 5.35
CA VAL A 136 -3.29 21.07 4.47
C VAL A 136 -2.99 22.32 5.28
N ILE A 137 -1.73 22.75 5.29
CA ILE A 137 -1.34 24.00 5.94
C ILE A 137 -1.75 25.18 5.05
N GLY A 138 -2.51 26.09 5.65
CA GLY A 138 -2.75 27.43 5.11
C GLY A 138 -3.85 27.50 4.05
N GLY A 139 -5.10 27.19 4.42
CA GLY A 139 -6.33 27.73 3.80
C GLY A 139 -6.41 27.76 2.27
N ALA A 140 -5.63 26.96 1.56
CA ALA A 140 -5.45 27.07 0.12
C ALA A 140 -6.61 26.38 -0.61
N ALA A 141 -7.82 26.90 -0.41
CA ALA A 141 -8.83 26.91 -1.45
C ALA A 141 -8.36 27.96 -2.47
N ALA A 142 -7.26 27.66 -3.15
CA ALA A 142 -6.71 28.50 -4.18
C ALA A 142 -6.58 27.61 -5.40
N VAL A 143 -7.71 27.53 -6.12
CA VAL A 143 -7.71 27.47 -7.57
C VAL A 143 -6.50 28.27 -8.05
N LYS A 144 -5.52 27.61 -8.66
CA LYS A 144 -4.59 28.29 -9.56
C LYS A 144 -5.32 28.43 -10.89
N PRO A 145 -5.66 29.64 -11.35
CA PRO A 145 -5.96 29.88 -12.76
C PRO A 145 -4.69 29.62 -13.60
N ALA A 146 -4.92 29.27 -14.87
CA ALA A 146 -3.94 29.00 -15.93
C ALA A 146 -2.82 30.05 -16.00
N GLU A 147 -1.59 29.75 -16.47
CA GLU A 147 -1.23 29.49 -17.88
C GLU A 147 0.27 29.11 -17.99
N PRO A 148 0.83 28.74 -19.17
CA PRO A 148 0.72 27.47 -19.89
C PRO A 148 2.07 26.71 -19.95
N ALA A 149 2.04 25.37 -19.93
CA ALA A 149 3.11 24.57 -20.51
C ALA A 149 2.56 23.19 -20.90
N ALA A 150 2.48 23.00 -22.22
CA ALA A 150 2.36 21.80 -23.05
C ALA A 150 1.78 20.48 -22.46
N PRO A 151 0.86 19.82 -23.20
CA PRO A 151 0.05 18.72 -22.72
C PRO A 151 0.77 17.37 -22.83
N VAL A 152 0.67 16.54 -21.79
CA VAL A 152 0.63 15.07 -21.93
C VAL A 152 -0.42 14.53 -20.96
N ALA A 153 -1.68 14.84 -21.24
CA ALA A 153 -2.81 14.20 -20.58
C ALA A 153 -3.25 13.00 -21.41
N ASN A 154 -3.06 11.80 -20.88
CA ASN A 154 -3.91 10.66 -21.20
C ASN A 154 -4.76 10.39 -19.95
N ASP A 155 -5.76 11.24 -19.76
CA ASP A 155 -6.87 11.06 -18.82
C ASP A 155 -8.08 10.52 -19.62
N PRO A 156 -8.84 9.53 -19.13
CA PRO A 156 -9.84 8.80 -19.92
C PRO A 156 -11.18 9.54 -20.09
N ALA A 157 -11.21 10.88 -19.96
CA ALA A 157 -12.40 11.72 -20.15
C ALA A 157 -12.42 12.46 -21.51
N GLN A 158 -11.66 11.97 -22.49
CA GLN A 158 -11.44 12.57 -23.81
C GLN A 158 -12.49 12.12 -24.86
N GLY A 159 -13.76 11.94 -24.47
CA GLY A 159 -14.81 11.47 -25.40
C GLY A 159 -15.24 12.52 -26.43
N ASP A 160 -15.39 13.77 -25.99
CA ASP A 160 -15.90 14.88 -26.83
C ASP A 160 -14.78 15.76 -27.45
N ILE A 161 -13.62 15.82 -26.80
CA ILE A 161 -12.50 16.70 -27.22
C ILE A 161 -11.83 16.15 -28.50
N GLY A 162 -11.88 14.82 -28.70
CA GLY A 162 -11.25 14.16 -29.83
C GLY A 162 -11.84 14.58 -31.19
N GLU A 163 -13.17 14.68 -31.29
CA GLU A 163 -13.83 15.04 -32.55
C GLU A 163 -13.60 16.51 -32.93
N ALA A 164 -13.69 17.42 -31.95
CA ALA A 164 -13.45 18.85 -32.17
C ALA A 164 -11.99 19.15 -32.55
N ALA A 165 -11.03 18.38 -32.01
CA ALA A 165 -9.61 18.53 -32.34
C ALA A 165 -9.29 18.13 -33.78
N LEU A 166 -9.98 17.11 -34.33
CA LEU A 166 -9.77 16.62 -35.70
C LEU A 166 -10.22 17.62 -36.78
N GLU A 167 -11.05 18.59 -36.42
CA GLU A 167 -11.47 19.69 -37.31
C GLU A 167 -10.40 20.78 -37.44
N THR A 168 -9.47 20.86 -36.49
CA THR A 168 -8.45 21.92 -36.47
C THR A 168 -7.30 21.63 -37.45
N VAL A 169 -6.79 22.68 -38.11
CA VAL A 169 -5.63 22.57 -39.01
C VAL A 169 -4.36 22.23 -38.21
N GLU A 170 -4.26 22.77 -37.00
CA GLU A 170 -3.10 22.62 -36.10
C GLU A 170 -2.83 21.15 -35.73
N PHE A 171 -3.89 20.36 -35.51
CA PHE A 171 -3.75 18.91 -35.27
C PHE A 171 -3.06 18.19 -36.43
N TRP A 172 -3.42 18.51 -37.67
CA TRP A 172 -2.86 17.86 -38.86
C TRP A 172 -1.41 18.29 -39.12
N ASP A 173 -1.06 19.53 -38.78
CA ASP A 173 0.33 20.03 -38.84
C ASP A 173 1.21 19.35 -37.78
N ASP A 174 0.68 19.15 -36.56
CA ASP A 174 1.38 18.42 -35.50
C ASP A 174 1.53 16.92 -35.86
N LEU A 175 0.49 16.30 -36.43
CA LEU A 175 0.56 14.92 -36.92
C LEU A 175 1.62 14.75 -38.01
N LYS A 176 1.72 15.71 -38.94
CA LYS A 176 2.79 15.74 -39.95
C LYS A 176 4.16 15.87 -39.26
N GLY A 177 4.31 16.77 -38.29
CA GLY A 177 5.54 16.93 -37.49
C GLY A 177 5.96 15.63 -36.79
N PHE A 178 5.01 14.92 -36.19
CA PHE A 178 5.25 13.63 -35.55
C PHE A 178 5.71 12.56 -36.55
N LEU A 179 5.06 12.48 -37.71
CA LEU A 179 5.43 11.54 -38.77
C LEU A 179 6.83 11.85 -39.31
N LEU A 180 7.18 13.13 -39.50
CA LEU A 180 8.53 13.54 -39.89
C LEU A 180 9.58 13.07 -38.88
N GLN A 181 9.30 13.24 -37.58
CA GLN A 181 10.22 12.81 -36.52
C GLN A 181 10.43 11.30 -36.48
N ARG A 182 9.38 10.51 -36.76
CA ARG A 182 9.42 9.04 -36.67
C ARG A 182 9.91 8.35 -37.93
N LEU A 183 9.45 8.80 -39.10
CA LEU A 183 9.81 8.19 -40.38
C LEU A 183 11.12 8.76 -40.93
N LYS A 184 11.51 9.98 -40.54
CA LYS A 184 12.68 10.71 -41.11
C LYS A 184 12.64 10.83 -42.64
N ASP A 185 11.47 10.64 -43.24
CA ASP A 185 11.19 10.68 -44.67
C ASP A 185 10.11 11.73 -44.91
N GLU A 186 10.49 12.85 -45.52
CA GLU A 186 9.60 14.03 -45.67
C GLU A 186 8.43 13.76 -46.61
N LYS A 187 8.72 13.17 -47.77
CA LYS A 187 7.71 12.85 -48.78
C LYS A 187 6.64 11.88 -48.26
N LYS A 188 7.05 10.83 -47.54
CA LYS A 188 6.11 9.83 -47.00
C LYS A 188 5.25 10.39 -45.88
N ALA A 189 5.81 11.27 -45.03
CA ALA A 189 5.05 11.92 -43.96
C ALA A 189 3.97 12.87 -44.53
N GLU A 190 4.30 13.59 -45.60
CA GLU A 190 3.34 14.45 -46.31
C GLU A 190 2.24 13.64 -47.01
N GLU A 191 2.60 12.57 -47.72
CA GLU A 191 1.63 11.70 -48.37
C GLU A 191 0.66 11.07 -47.38
N LEU A 192 1.15 10.53 -46.26
CA LEU A 192 0.33 9.89 -45.23
C LEU A 192 -0.60 10.87 -44.52
N SER A 193 -0.09 12.05 -44.14
CA SER A 193 -0.91 13.08 -43.49
C SER A 193 -2.00 13.63 -44.42
N ALA A 194 -1.71 13.82 -45.71
CA ALA A 194 -2.70 14.22 -46.70
C ALA A 194 -3.75 13.13 -46.97
N LEU A 195 -3.34 11.86 -47.08
CA LEU A 195 -4.25 10.72 -47.24
C LEU A 195 -5.20 10.57 -46.05
N TRP A 196 -4.70 10.69 -44.83
CA TRP A 196 -5.55 10.60 -43.63
C TRP A 196 -6.51 11.78 -43.52
N ARG A 197 -6.06 13.00 -43.82
CA ARG A 197 -6.92 14.19 -43.79
C ARG A 197 -8.04 14.12 -44.84
N SER A 198 -7.71 13.72 -46.06
CA SER A 198 -8.69 13.55 -47.14
C SER A 198 -9.71 12.44 -46.85
N ASN A 199 -9.25 11.31 -46.30
CA ASN A 199 -10.16 10.22 -45.89
C ASN A 199 -11.08 10.67 -44.76
N TYR A 200 -10.56 11.37 -43.75
CA TYR A 200 -11.36 11.93 -42.66
C TYR A 200 -12.44 12.90 -43.18
N GLN A 201 -12.09 13.81 -44.10
CA GLN A 201 -13.06 14.71 -44.74
C GLN A 201 -14.09 13.97 -45.57
N ALA A 202 -13.70 12.90 -46.27
CA ALA A 202 -14.61 12.05 -47.03
C ALA A 202 -15.56 11.24 -46.15
N THR A 203 -15.13 10.80 -44.96
CA THR A 203 -16.01 10.11 -43.99
C THR A 203 -16.97 11.04 -43.25
N LYS A 204 -16.68 12.35 -43.25
CA LYS A 204 -17.52 13.38 -42.62
C LYS A 204 -18.57 13.96 -43.58
N SER A 205 -18.34 13.85 -44.89
CA SER A 205 -19.27 14.30 -45.95
C SER A 205 -20.29 13.21 -46.27
#